data_AF-A0A255R790-F1
#
_entry.id   AF-A0A255R790-F1
#
_cell.length_a   1.000
_cell.length_b   1.000
_cell.length_c   1.000
_cell.angle_alpha   90.00
_cell.angle_beta   90.00
_cell.angle_gamma   90.00
#
_symmetry.space_group_name_H-M   'P 1'
#
loop_
_entity.id
_entity.type
_entity.pdbx_description
1 polymer ?
#
loop_
_entity_poly.entity_id
_entity_poly.type
_entity_poly.pdbx_seq_one_letter_code
_entity_poly.pdbx_strand_id
1 'polypeptide(L)'
;MKQRLNYPAVLPQEIELLMKLEGLVEESGLPLNLIEMVKLRSSILNGCSFCVRLHTQRLRRQGEPDLRVDLVSAWREAPASTHANVPPWSSPKL
;
A
#
# COMPACT_ATOMS: atom_id res chain seq x y z
N MET A 1 -11.83 -7.17 -14.46
CA MET A 1 -13.04 -6.39 -14.09
C MET A 1 -13.37 -5.45 -15.23
N LYS A 2 -14.65 -5.36 -15.64
CA LYS A 2 -15.14 -4.33 -16.55
C LYS A 2 -15.47 -3.08 -15.74
N GLN A 3 -14.89 -1.94 -16.12
CA GLN A 3 -15.12 -0.67 -15.46
C GLN A 3 -16.56 -0.20 -15.71
N ARG A 4 -17.27 0.24 -14.67
CA ARG A 4 -18.67 0.69 -14.75
C ARG A 4 -18.81 2.17 -15.16
N LEU A 5 -17.82 2.99 -14.83
CA LEU A 5 -17.79 4.43 -15.10
C LEU A 5 -16.37 4.85 -15.47
N ASN A 6 -16.20 5.56 -16.59
CA ASN A 6 -14.94 6.21 -16.95
C ASN A 6 -14.78 7.55 -16.21
N TYR A 7 -14.53 7.49 -14.90
CA TYR A 7 -14.51 8.69 -14.06
C TYR A 7 -13.44 9.72 -14.46
N PRO A 8 -12.25 9.39 -15.00
CA PRO A 8 -11.32 10.42 -15.49
C PRO A 8 -11.89 11.26 -16.64
N ALA A 9 -12.79 10.69 -17.46
CA ALA A 9 -13.44 11.42 -18.54
C ALA A 9 -14.60 12.32 -18.04
N VAL A 10 -15.19 12.00 -16.89
CA VAL A 10 -16.34 12.73 -16.33
C VAL A 10 -15.90 13.78 -15.30
N LEU A 11 -14.83 13.51 -14.56
CA LEU A 11 -14.33 14.31 -13.44
C LEU A 11 -12.82 14.60 -13.59
N PRO A 12 -12.38 15.24 -14.69
CA PRO A 12 -10.96 15.40 -14.98
C PRO A 12 -10.22 16.26 -13.94
N GLN A 13 -10.87 17.30 -13.41
CA GLN A 13 -10.27 18.23 -12.44
C GLN A 13 -10.08 17.56 -11.08
N GLU A 14 -11.06 16.77 -10.64
CA GLU A 14 -11.01 16.01 -9.40
C GLU A 14 -9.93 14.93 -9.45
N ILE A 15 -9.74 14.30 -10.62
CA ILE A 15 -8.65 13.35 -10.81
C ILE A 15 -7.29 14.03 -10.79
N GLU A 16 -7.16 15.23 -11.36
CA GLU A 16 -5.92 16.01 -11.21
C GLU A 16 -5.61 16.32 -9.74
N LEU A 17 -6.61 16.71 -8.95
CA LEU A 17 -6.44 16.95 -7.51
C LEU A 17 -6.02 15.69 -6.75
N LEU A 18 -6.59 14.54 -7.09
CA LEU A 18 -6.21 13.26 -6.49
C LEU A 18 -4.76 12.88 -6.81
N MET A 19 -4.31 13.13 -8.05
CA MET A 19 -2.92 12.90 -8.44
C MET A 19 -1.95 13.87 -7.75
N LYS A 20 -2.35 15.13 -7.53
CA LYS A 20 -1.55 16.08 -6.73
C LYS A 20 -1.42 15.61 -5.29
N LEU A 21 -2.48 15.10 -4.69
CA LEU A 21 -2.42 14.53 -3.34
C LEU A 21 -1.46 13.34 -3.26
N GLU A 22 -1.48 12.45 -4.26
CA GLU A 22 -0.52 11.34 -4.36
C GLU A 22 0.93 11.83 -4.39
N GLY A 23 1.22 12.86 -5.20
CA GLY A 23 2.55 13.48 -5.26
C GLY A 23 3.01 14.03 -3.91
N LEU A 24 2.14 14.72 -3.18
CA LEU A 24 2.46 15.22 -1.84
C LEU A 24 2.78 14.10 -0.84
N VAL A 25 2.11 12.95 -0.95
CA VAL A 25 2.41 11.78 -0.12
C VAL A 25 3.78 11.20 -0.48
N GLU A 26 4.12 11.11 -1.77
CA GLU A 26 5.44 10.66 -2.22
C GLU A 26 6.57 11.60 -1.78
N GLU A 27 6.29 12.91 -1.69
CA GLU A 27 7.23 13.93 -1.22
C GLU A 27 7.28 14.09 0.31
N SER A 28 6.51 13.30 1.07
CA SER A 28 6.41 13.41 2.54
C SER A 28 7.71 13.09 3.30
N GLY A 29 8.75 12.60 2.63
CA GLY A 29 10.00 12.14 3.23
C GLY A 29 9.91 10.72 3.83
N LEU A 30 8.76 10.07 3.75
CA LEU A 30 8.61 8.67 4.13
C LEU A 30 9.23 7.73 3.06
N PRO A 31 9.80 6.57 3.47
CA PRO A 31 10.28 5.60 2.50
C PRO A 31 9.16 5.14 1.56
N LEU A 32 9.45 5.09 0.25
CA LEU A 32 8.46 4.70 -0.77
C LEU A 32 7.86 3.31 -0.49
N ASN A 33 8.68 2.34 -0.07
CA ASN A 33 8.19 1.00 0.26
C ASN A 33 7.21 1.03 1.45
N LEU A 34 7.40 1.92 2.42
CA LEU A 34 6.47 2.07 3.54
C LEU A 34 5.14 2.66 3.06
N ILE A 35 5.18 3.70 2.23
CA ILE A 35 3.98 4.31 1.63
C ILE A 35 3.19 3.25 0.86
N GLU A 36 3.85 2.49 -0.01
CA GLU A 36 3.21 1.45 -0.81
C GLU A 36 2.67 0.28 0.04
N MET A 37 3.34 -0.07 1.13
CA MET A 37 2.86 -1.10 2.08
C MET A 37 1.57 -0.67 2.78
N VAL A 38 1.48 0.60 3.20
CA VAL A 38 0.27 1.19 3.80
C VAL A 38 -0.87 1.19 2.79
N LYS A 39 -0.60 1.61 1.54
CA LYS A 39 -1.59 1.60 0.45
C LYS A 39 -2.08 0.19 0.13
N LEU A 40 -1.19 -0.80 0.10
CA LEU A 40 -1.56 -2.21 -0.09
C LEU A 40 -2.45 -2.71 1.05
N ARG A 41 -2.08 -2.48 2.32
CA ARG A 41 -2.88 -2.92 3.46
C ARG A 41 -4.26 -2.28 3.46
N SER A 42 -4.34 -0.98 3.21
CA SER A 42 -5.59 -0.24 3.13
C SER A 42 -6.48 -0.78 2.00
N SER A 43 -5.88 -1.11 0.85
CA SER A 43 -6.58 -1.70 -0.29
C SER A 43 -7.18 -3.07 0.00
N ILE A 44 -6.45 -3.91 0.76
CA ILE A 44 -6.93 -5.23 1.22
C ILE A 44 -8.14 -5.06 2.14
N LEU A 45 -8.05 -4.16 3.13
CA LEU A 45 -9.16 -3.89 4.06
C LEU A 45 -10.41 -3.37 3.34
N ASN A 46 -10.22 -2.54 2.31
CA ASN A 46 -11.31 -1.97 1.52
C ASN A 46 -11.80 -2.90 0.39
N GLY A 47 -11.19 -4.08 0.20
CA GLY A 47 -11.57 -5.01 -0.87
C GLY A 47 -11.35 -4.48 -2.29
N CYS A 48 -10.44 -3.52 -2.49
CA CYS A 48 -10.19 -2.90 -3.79
C CYS A 48 -9.17 -3.71 -4.59
N SER A 49 -9.61 -4.70 -5.36
CA SER A 49 -8.71 -5.57 -6.13
C SER A 49 -7.87 -4.84 -7.19
N PHE A 50 -8.33 -3.69 -7.70
CA PHE A 50 -7.51 -2.83 -8.56
C PHE A 50 -6.29 -2.29 -7.80
N CYS A 51 -6.51 -1.68 -6.63
CA CYS A 51 -5.44 -1.10 -5.84
C CYS A 51 -4.53 -2.18 -5.23
N VAL A 52 -5.09 -3.33 -4.82
CA VAL A 52 -4.28 -4.48 -4.37
C VAL A 52 -3.27 -4.88 -5.45
N ARG A 53 -3.74 -5.11 -6.69
CA ARG A 53 -2.84 -5.46 -7.80
C ARG A 53 -1.81 -4.35 -8.07
N LEU A 54 -2.22 -3.09 -8.05
CA LEU A 54 -1.34 -1.95 -8.32
C LEU A 54 -0.19 -1.86 -7.30
N HIS A 55 -0.51 -1.84 -6.00
CA HIS A 55 0.48 -1.65 -4.95
C HIS A 55 1.37 -2.88 -4.75
N THR A 56 0.82 -4.10 -4.91
CA THR A 56 1.63 -5.32 -4.96
C THR A 56 2.68 -5.26 -6.08
N GLN A 57 2.29 -4.81 -7.28
CA GLN A 57 3.24 -4.70 -8.40
C GLN A 57 4.29 -3.60 -8.17
N ARG A 58 3.92 -2.47 -7.57
CA ARG A 58 4.88 -1.40 -7.22
C ARG A 58 5.91 -1.87 -6.20
N LEU A 59 5.47 -2.49 -5.10
CA LEU A 59 6.36 -3.05 -4.07
C LEU A 59 7.36 -4.05 -4.65
N ARG A 60 6.89 -5.00 -5.46
CA ARG A 60 7.76 -6.00 -6.11
C ARG A 60 8.79 -5.36 -7.05
N ARG A 61 8.39 -4.33 -7.81
CA ARG A 61 9.32 -3.58 -8.68
C ARG A 61 10.36 -2.79 -7.88
N GLN A 62 10.01 -2.36 -6.66
CA GLN A 62 10.91 -1.67 -5.73
C GLN A 62 11.81 -2.65 -4.94
N GLY A 63 11.72 -3.96 -5.20
CA GLY A 63 12.55 -4.97 -4.54
C GLY A 63 12.09 -5.32 -3.12
N GLU A 64 10.85 -4.99 -2.75
CA GLU A 64 10.28 -5.44 -1.48
C GLU A 64 10.23 -6.98 -1.45
N PRO A 65 10.65 -7.64 -0.35
CA PRO A 65 10.59 -9.10 -0.26
C PRO A 65 9.17 -9.65 -0.43
N ASP A 66 8.99 -10.67 -1.28
CA ASP A 66 7.68 -11.25 -1.56
C ASP A 66 6.94 -11.69 -0.29
N LEU A 67 7.66 -12.30 0.66
CA LEU A 67 7.09 -12.71 1.95
C LEU A 67 6.46 -11.56 2.73
N ARG A 68 7.03 -10.34 2.67
CA ARG A 68 6.46 -9.14 3.31
C ARG A 68 5.18 -8.70 2.63
N VAL A 69 5.19 -8.69 1.30
CA VAL A 69 4.03 -8.30 0.48
C VAL A 69 2.87 -9.29 0.70
N ASP A 70 3.15 -10.58 0.73
CA ASP A 70 2.15 -11.63 0.85
C ASP A 70 1.54 -11.68 2.27
N LEU A 71 2.37 -11.47 3.31
CA LEU A 71 1.93 -11.50 4.71
C LEU A 71 1.35 -10.19 5.25
N VAL A 72 1.32 -9.11 4.46
CA VAL A 72 0.80 -7.81 4.92
C VAL A 72 -0.65 -7.89 5.43
N SER A 73 -1.43 -8.83 4.91
CA SER A 73 -2.81 -9.07 5.35
C SER A 73 -2.90 -9.56 6.80
N ALA A 74 -1.86 -10.25 7.27
CA ALA A 74 -1.70 -10.85 8.59
C ALA A 74 -0.49 -10.26 9.35
N TRP A 75 -0.10 -9.02 9.04
CA TRP A 75 1.16 -8.40 9.49
C TRP A 75 1.43 -8.40 11.00
N ARG A 76 0.40 -8.55 11.85
CA ARG A 76 0.55 -8.64 13.31
C ARG A 76 1.15 -9.96 13.77
N GLU A 77 0.90 -11.04 13.04
CA GLU A 77 1.42 -12.39 13.30
C GLU A 77 2.58 -12.76 12.36
N ALA A 78 2.86 -11.91 11.37
CA ALA A 78 3.93 -12.14 10.43
C ALA A 78 5.29 -12.09 11.17
N PRO A 79 6.24 -12.98 10.84
CA PRO A 79 7.59 -12.89 11.37
C PRO A 79 8.12 -11.47 11.12
N ALA A 80 8.79 -10.89 12.13
CA ALA A 80 9.43 -9.59 12.00
C ALA A 80 10.48 -9.67 10.89
N SER A 81 10.06 -9.30 9.69
CA SER A 81 10.92 -9.21 8.52
C SER A 81 11.66 -7.89 8.67
N THR A 82 12.81 -7.97 9.34
CA THR A 82 13.88 -6.97 9.46
C THR A 82 13.85 -5.99 8.28
N HIS A 83 13.45 -4.72 8.48
CA HIS A 83 14.34 -3.57 8.74
C HIS A 83 13.58 -2.35 9.32
N ALA A 84 12.66 -2.54 10.25
CA ALA A 84 12.14 -1.43 11.05
C ALA A 84 11.91 -1.89 12.48
N ASN A 85 12.58 -1.21 13.41
CA ASN A 85 12.45 -1.33 14.86
C ASN A 85 11.04 -1.77 15.27
N VAL A 86 10.92 -2.99 15.76
CA VAL A 86 9.65 -3.48 16.25
C VAL A 86 9.34 -2.74 17.56
N PRO A 87 8.26 -1.96 17.67
CA PRO A 87 7.95 -1.29 18.91
C PRO A 87 7.54 -2.30 19.99
N PRO A 88 7.67 -1.99 21.29
CA PRO A 88 7.59 -2.95 22.40
C PRO A 88 6.23 -3.67 22.58
N TRP A 89 5.21 -3.33 21.80
CA TRP A 89 3.90 -4.01 21.80
C TRP A 89 3.81 -5.21 20.84
N SER A 90 4.89 -5.54 20.14
CA SER A 90 4.98 -6.60 19.13
C SER A 90 5.43 -7.96 19.65
N SER A 91 5.73 -8.09 20.94
CA SER A 91 5.92 -9.40 21.54
C SER A 91 4.55 -10.06 21.73
N PRO A 92 4.30 -11.25 21.15
CA PRO A 92 3.20 -12.09 21.60
C PRO A 92 3.49 -12.38 23.08
N LYS A 93 2.62 -11.92 23.97
CA LYS A 93 2.58 -12.47 25.32
C LYS A 93 2.12 -13.92 25.19
N LEU A 94 3.07 -14.83 25.00
CA LEU A 94 2.96 -16.21 25.49
C LEU A 94 3.44 -16.21 26.94
#